data_AF-A0A819IKK5-F1
#
_entry.id   AF-A0A819IKK5-F1
#
_cell.length_a   1.000
_cell.length_b   1.000
_cell.length_c   1.000
_cell.angle_alpha   90.00
_cell.angle_beta   90.00
_cell.angle_gamma   90.00
#
_symmetry.space_group_name_H-M   'P 1'
#
loop_
_entity.id
_entity.type
_entity.pdbx_description
1 polymer ?
#
loop_
_entity_poly.entity_id
_entity_poly.type
_entity_poly.pdbx_seq_one_letter_code
_entity_poly.pdbx_strand_id
1 'polypeptide(L)'
;HFYKTALGFQELAYAGLETGIRDRTSYVLQQGKIRLVLTTPLTKDSTIAQHLIDHGDGVRVIALWVDDAYDAYYQTTQRGAKSYLEPNEVIDENGIVKMSGIHTYGDTVHLFIERKNYKGVFLPGYEKWETEYHPIPTGLKYIDHMVGNVELGGMNKWSKFYAEVMGFFNLVTFDDKDISTEYTALMSKVMTNGNGYIKFPINEPAQGKKKSQVQEYLDFYNGPGCQHIAVATEMRKRGVEFLYVPGSYYDTVKERVGIIEEDLNELKKWGIMVDRDEEGYLLQIFTKPVEDRPTLFFEIIQRKGAKSFEKFQARIDAGEKIEPKDWMPEAYKKTLLRQISQHAHSEVIGMQPEGNWVLRAPSLRAKKILLAKIQDEGGHGLYLYSAAETFGVDRSEMIEQLQSGKAKYSSVFNYPTLNWADIGAIGWLVDGAAIVNQTMLAKCSYGPYSRAMIRICKEEGFHQKQGYEIMAKMMKGNAAQKEMAQDAINRWWWPALMMFGPHDSESAHTSESMKWKIKVESNDRLRQRFVNRTVEQAHHIGLKVPDEKLKYNEKTRNWEFSDINWDEFWNVVKGNGPCNHQRMSHHIKYHNEGAWVREAAMAYANKQSVSKTLN
;
A
#
# COMPACT_ATOMS: atom_id res chain seq x y z
N HIS A 1 9.25 38.39 -14.13
CA HIS A 1 8.30 39.34 -13.53
C HIS A 1 6.96 38.68 -13.19
N PHE A 2 6.22 38.13 -14.17
CA PHE A 2 4.88 37.51 -13.97
C PHE A 2 4.78 36.58 -12.74
N TYR A 3 5.61 35.54 -12.67
CA TYR A 3 5.61 34.58 -11.55
C TYR A 3 5.86 35.20 -10.17
N LYS A 4 6.62 36.30 -10.09
CA LYS A 4 6.81 37.03 -8.83
C LYS A 4 5.53 37.77 -8.44
N THR A 5 5.00 38.58 -9.35
CA THR A 5 3.87 39.48 -9.09
C THR A 5 2.58 38.70 -8.88
N ALA A 6 2.30 37.73 -9.75
CA ALA A 6 1.07 36.95 -9.76
C ALA A 6 1.08 35.81 -8.75
N LEU A 7 2.20 35.07 -8.66
CA LEU A 7 2.30 33.85 -7.85
C LEU A 7 3.20 34.00 -6.62
N GLY A 8 3.75 35.19 -6.32
CA GLY A 8 4.46 35.48 -5.06
C GLY A 8 5.87 34.91 -4.95
N PHE A 9 6.44 34.39 -6.04
CA PHE A 9 7.82 33.92 -6.05
C PHE A 9 8.84 35.04 -5.82
N GLN A 10 9.99 34.70 -5.24
CA GLN A 10 11.13 35.61 -5.06
C GLN A 10 12.31 35.12 -5.89
N GLU A 11 13.22 36.00 -6.29
CA GLU A 11 14.46 35.56 -6.91
C GLU A 11 15.38 34.88 -5.91
N LEU A 12 16.16 33.93 -6.42
CA LEU A 12 17.18 33.21 -5.68
C LEU A 12 18.54 33.39 -6.33
N ALA A 13 18.61 33.13 -7.64
CA ALA A 13 19.86 33.11 -8.37
C ALA A 13 19.68 33.43 -9.85
N TYR A 14 20.77 33.82 -10.51
CA TYR A 14 20.85 34.19 -11.91
C TYR A 14 22.07 33.57 -12.56
N ALA A 15 21.95 33.20 -13.84
CA ALA A 15 23.09 32.87 -14.67
C ALA A 15 22.87 33.42 -16.09
N GLY A 16 23.87 34.11 -16.65
CA GLY A 16 23.77 34.78 -17.94
C GLY A 16 25.09 35.41 -18.36
N LEU A 17 25.05 36.43 -19.24
CA LEU A 17 26.24 37.06 -19.80
C LEU A 17 27.20 37.57 -18.72
N GLU A 18 26.65 38.17 -17.68
CA GLU A 18 27.36 38.75 -16.55
C GLU A 18 28.07 37.68 -15.70
N THR A 19 27.54 36.45 -15.69
CA THR A 19 28.13 35.30 -14.97
C THR A 19 28.96 34.39 -15.89
N GLY A 20 29.24 34.84 -17.13
CA GLY A 20 30.06 34.12 -18.11
C GLY A 20 29.31 33.11 -18.98
N ILE A 21 28.00 32.92 -18.81
CA ILE A 21 27.17 32.08 -19.69
C ILE A 21 26.75 32.88 -20.92
N ARG A 22 27.15 32.42 -22.11
CA ARG A 22 26.97 33.18 -23.36
C ARG A 22 25.89 32.67 -24.31
N ASP A 23 25.37 31.47 -24.07
CA ASP A 23 24.39 30.82 -24.94
C ASP A 23 22.94 30.99 -24.44
N ARG A 24 22.74 31.27 -23.15
CA ARG A 24 21.43 31.37 -22.50
C ARG A 24 21.47 32.26 -21.25
N THR A 25 20.28 32.65 -20.81
CA THR A 25 20.05 33.32 -19.52
C THR A 25 19.03 32.53 -18.72
N SER A 26 19.30 32.29 -17.44
CA SER A 26 18.46 31.52 -16.51
C SER A 26 18.19 32.29 -15.23
N TYR A 27 16.91 32.46 -14.88
CA TYR A 27 16.46 33.06 -13.63
C TYR A 27 15.89 31.98 -12.71
N VAL A 28 16.40 31.89 -11.48
CA VAL A 28 15.91 30.96 -10.47
C VAL A 28 14.99 31.70 -9.52
N LEU A 29 13.73 31.29 -9.52
CA LEU A 29 12.70 31.79 -8.62
C LEU A 29 12.40 30.75 -7.54
N GLN A 30 12.21 31.18 -6.29
CA GLN A 30 11.89 30.31 -5.17
C GLN A 30 10.68 30.81 -4.38
N GLN A 31 9.84 29.86 -3.95
CA GLN A 31 8.86 30.07 -2.89
C GLN A 31 8.71 28.78 -2.08
N GLY A 32 8.95 28.85 -0.77
CA GLY A 32 9.07 27.65 0.05
C GLY A 32 10.16 26.73 -0.48
N LYS A 33 9.80 25.47 -0.78
CA LYS A 33 10.66 24.46 -1.42
C LYS A 33 10.56 24.45 -2.96
N ILE A 34 9.65 25.23 -3.55
CA ILE A 34 9.43 25.28 -5.00
C ILE A 34 10.55 26.09 -5.62
N ARG A 35 11.19 25.57 -6.66
CA ARG A 35 12.15 26.29 -7.49
C ARG A 35 11.73 26.21 -8.95
N LEU A 36 11.61 27.36 -9.59
CA LEU A 36 11.37 27.49 -11.03
C LEU A 36 12.63 28.07 -11.67
N VAL A 37 13.11 27.46 -12.76
CA VAL A 37 14.24 27.97 -13.54
C VAL A 37 13.71 28.41 -14.90
N LEU A 38 13.59 29.72 -15.09
CA LEU A 38 13.12 30.31 -16.33
C LEU A 38 14.33 30.58 -17.23
N THR A 39 14.41 29.89 -18.37
CA THR A 39 15.58 29.96 -19.25
C THR A 39 15.20 30.47 -20.63
N THR A 40 15.97 31.42 -21.15
CA THR A 40 15.80 31.99 -22.49
C THR A 40 17.10 31.85 -23.29
N PRO A 41 17.05 31.59 -24.61
CA PRO A 41 18.23 31.48 -25.43
C PRO A 41 18.80 32.87 -25.77
N LEU A 42 20.13 32.99 -25.82
CA LEU A 42 20.81 34.19 -26.34
C LEU A 42 21.23 34.04 -27.82
N THR A 43 21.10 32.83 -28.36
CA THR A 43 21.44 32.52 -29.76
C THR A 43 20.29 31.76 -30.42
N LYS A 44 20.06 32.05 -31.70
CA LYS A 44 18.99 31.43 -32.50
C LYS A 44 19.23 29.93 -32.74
N ASP A 45 20.50 29.52 -32.81
CA ASP A 45 20.92 28.15 -33.12
C ASP A 45 21.12 27.35 -31.82
N SER A 46 20.07 27.26 -30.99
CA SER A 46 20.10 26.55 -29.71
C SER A 46 18.90 25.62 -29.54
N THR A 47 19.07 24.55 -28.77
CA THR A 47 17.99 23.60 -28.45
C THR A 47 16.86 24.25 -27.64
N ILE A 48 17.16 25.34 -26.90
CA ILE A 48 16.18 26.14 -26.17
C ILE A 48 15.33 26.96 -27.16
N ALA A 49 15.95 27.58 -28.16
CA ALA A 49 15.22 28.29 -29.22
C ALA A 49 14.30 27.35 -30.01
N GLN A 50 14.78 26.14 -30.33
CA GLN A 50 13.95 25.14 -31.02
C GLN A 50 12.73 24.72 -30.18
N HIS A 51 12.92 24.46 -28.88
CA HIS A 51 11.81 24.14 -27.98
C HIS A 51 10.76 25.27 -27.93
N LEU A 52 11.19 26.54 -27.92
CA LEU A 52 10.28 27.68 -27.94
C LEU A 52 9.48 27.77 -29.25
N ILE A 53 10.11 27.46 -30.39
CA ILE A 53 9.42 27.42 -31.69
C ILE A 53 8.31 26.36 -31.66
N ASP A 54 8.64 25.16 -31.19
CA ASP A 54 7.75 24.02 -31.23
C ASP A 54 6.62 24.17 -30.19
N HIS A 55 6.93 24.53 -28.95
CA HIS A 55 6.00 24.43 -27.83
C HIS A 55 5.48 25.77 -27.30
N GLY A 56 6.16 26.88 -27.58
CA GLY A 56 6.00 28.11 -26.79
C GLY A 56 6.78 28.04 -25.47
N ASP A 57 6.43 28.89 -24.51
CA ASP A 57 6.98 28.76 -23.16
C ASP A 57 6.35 27.49 -22.53
N GLY A 58 7.15 26.70 -21.81
CA GLY A 58 6.73 25.37 -21.39
C GLY A 58 7.77 24.63 -20.54
N VAL A 59 7.35 23.54 -19.91
CA VAL A 59 8.23 22.75 -19.03
C VAL A 59 9.09 21.81 -19.86
N ARG A 60 10.40 22.10 -19.92
CA ARG A 60 11.39 21.22 -20.54
C ARG A 60 11.96 20.16 -19.59
N VAL A 61 12.19 20.55 -18.32
CA VAL A 61 12.94 19.76 -17.35
C VAL A 61 12.16 19.60 -16.05
N ILE A 62 12.01 18.36 -15.59
CA ILE A 62 11.53 18.02 -14.26
C ILE A 62 12.71 17.46 -13.45
N ALA A 63 13.29 18.27 -12.57
CA ALA A 63 14.45 17.90 -11.77
C ALA A 63 14.03 17.16 -10.48
N LEU A 64 14.67 16.02 -10.22
CA LEU A 64 14.45 15.15 -9.07
C LEU A 64 15.69 15.17 -8.18
N TRP A 65 15.51 15.53 -6.91
CA TRP A 65 16.57 15.37 -5.91
C TRP A 65 16.72 13.88 -5.59
N VAL A 66 17.92 13.34 -5.78
CA VAL A 66 18.27 11.97 -5.41
C VAL A 66 19.51 11.91 -4.52
N ASP A 67 19.69 10.80 -3.80
CA ASP A 67 20.88 10.58 -2.95
C ASP A 67 22.14 10.28 -3.76
N ASP A 68 21.97 9.62 -4.91
CA ASP A 68 23.01 9.26 -5.87
C ASP A 68 22.50 9.46 -7.31
N ALA A 69 23.00 10.49 -7.99
CA ALA A 69 22.57 10.80 -9.36
C ALA A 69 23.05 9.74 -10.37
N TYR A 70 24.16 9.07 -10.09
CA TYR A 70 24.78 8.15 -11.03
C TYR A 70 24.09 6.79 -10.98
N ASP A 71 23.82 6.27 -9.78
CA ASP A 71 23.05 5.05 -9.63
C ASP A 71 21.65 5.21 -10.23
N ALA A 72 20.96 6.34 -9.98
CA ALA A 72 19.66 6.62 -10.60
C ALA A 72 19.71 6.53 -12.13
N TYR A 73 20.77 7.06 -12.76
CA TYR A 73 20.97 6.95 -14.20
C TYR A 73 21.24 5.51 -14.66
N TYR A 74 22.15 4.80 -14.00
CA TYR A 74 22.50 3.43 -14.42
C TYR A 74 21.33 2.47 -14.25
N GLN A 75 20.60 2.55 -13.14
CA GLN A 75 19.42 1.72 -12.91
C GLN A 75 18.33 1.97 -13.96
N THR A 76 18.04 3.25 -14.26
CA THR A 76 16.97 3.59 -15.22
C THR A 76 17.37 3.25 -16.65
N THR A 77 18.61 3.54 -17.07
CA THR A 77 19.09 3.17 -18.42
C THR A 77 19.21 1.66 -18.61
N GLN A 78 19.66 0.92 -17.59
CA GLN A 78 19.67 -0.55 -17.63
C GLN A 78 18.26 -1.14 -17.82
N ARG A 79 17.23 -0.47 -17.29
CA ARG A 79 15.81 -0.87 -17.45
C ARG A 79 15.16 -0.30 -18.71
N GLY A 80 15.92 0.35 -19.59
CA GLY A 80 15.48 0.77 -20.92
C GLY A 80 15.19 2.27 -21.08
N ALA A 81 15.54 3.13 -20.11
CA ALA A 81 15.48 4.57 -20.31
C ALA A 81 16.47 5.03 -21.39
N LYS A 82 16.05 5.96 -22.26
CA LYS A 82 16.97 6.65 -23.17
C LYS A 82 17.74 7.72 -22.40
N SER A 83 19.08 7.66 -22.47
CA SER A 83 19.97 8.67 -21.88
C SER A 83 19.72 10.06 -22.47
N TYR A 84 19.66 11.06 -21.59
CA TYR A 84 19.65 12.48 -21.95
C TYR A 84 20.93 13.19 -21.51
N LEU A 85 21.36 12.94 -20.26
CA LEU A 85 22.59 13.47 -19.69
C LEU A 85 23.31 12.31 -18.98
N GLU A 86 24.45 11.90 -19.52
CA GLU A 86 25.31 10.93 -18.86
C GLU A 86 25.83 11.47 -17.51
N PRO A 87 26.15 10.61 -16.54
CA PRO A 87 26.74 10.99 -15.25
C PRO A 87 27.83 12.05 -15.38
N ASN A 88 27.54 13.23 -14.84
CA ASN A 88 28.41 14.40 -14.93
C ASN A 88 28.50 15.13 -13.59
N GLU A 89 29.65 15.76 -13.33
CA GLU A 89 29.84 16.64 -12.17
C GLU A 89 29.97 18.08 -12.63
N VAL A 90 29.43 19.01 -11.85
CA VAL A 90 29.67 20.44 -12.00
C VAL A 90 30.26 20.95 -10.70
N ILE A 91 31.33 21.73 -10.79
CA ILE A 91 32.19 22.11 -9.66
C ILE A 91 32.43 23.62 -9.68
N ASP A 92 32.35 24.26 -8.50
CA ASP A 92 32.88 25.59 -8.24
C ASP A 92 33.49 25.68 -6.83
N GLU A 93 33.83 26.86 -6.34
CA GLU A 93 34.41 27.05 -5.00
C GLU A 93 33.52 26.60 -3.83
N ASN A 94 32.22 26.41 -4.05
CA ASN A 94 31.24 26.01 -3.05
C ASN A 94 30.99 24.49 -3.01
N GLY A 95 31.68 23.71 -3.86
CA GLY A 95 31.69 22.25 -3.83
C GLY A 95 31.25 21.61 -5.14
N ILE A 96 30.64 20.42 -5.05
CA ILE A 96 30.34 19.57 -6.22
C ILE A 96 28.86 19.22 -6.27
N VAL A 97 28.25 19.39 -7.44
CA VAL A 97 26.92 18.86 -7.77
C VAL A 97 27.06 17.75 -8.79
N LYS A 98 26.49 16.57 -8.50
CA LYS A 98 26.41 15.49 -9.48
C LYS A 98 25.05 15.49 -10.15
N MET A 99 25.06 15.29 -11.46
CA MET A 99 23.88 15.36 -12.31
C MET A 99 23.89 14.22 -13.32
N SER A 100 22.71 13.79 -13.70
CA SER A 100 22.48 12.87 -14.81
C SER A 100 21.02 13.02 -15.27
N GLY A 101 20.60 12.37 -16.34
CA GLY A 101 19.21 12.49 -16.78
C GLY A 101 18.80 11.56 -17.89
N ILE A 102 17.48 11.38 -18.00
CA ILE A 102 16.83 10.49 -18.96
C ILE A 102 15.67 11.22 -19.65
N HIS A 103 15.35 10.79 -20.87
CA HIS A 103 14.14 11.21 -21.57
C HIS A 103 12.88 10.59 -20.93
N THR A 104 11.78 11.35 -20.93
CA THR A 104 10.42 10.85 -20.69
C THR A 104 9.52 11.22 -21.88
N TYR A 105 8.23 11.44 -21.68
CA TYR A 105 7.27 11.78 -22.73
C TYR A 105 7.60 13.09 -23.46
N GLY A 106 7.38 13.07 -24.78
CA GLY A 106 7.65 14.19 -25.68
C GLY A 106 9.09 14.70 -25.54
N ASP A 107 9.22 16.01 -25.48
CA ASP A 107 10.48 16.69 -25.19
C ASP A 107 10.66 16.99 -23.70
N THR A 108 9.99 16.28 -22.78
CA THR A 108 10.26 16.43 -21.34
C THR A 108 11.40 15.50 -20.92
N VAL A 109 12.27 15.96 -20.01
CA VAL A 109 13.34 15.12 -19.42
C VAL A 109 13.30 15.15 -17.89
N HIS A 110 13.75 14.04 -17.29
CA HIS A 110 14.05 13.99 -15.87
C HIS A 110 15.55 14.19 -15.66
N LEU A 111 15.91 15.17 -14.83
CA LEU A 111 17.28 15.32 -14.33
C LEU A 111 17.36 14.81 -12.90
N PHE A 112 18.33 13.94 -12.61
CA PHE A 112 18.66 13.51 -11.27
C PHE A 112 19.74 14.42 -10.70
N ILE A 113 19.47 15.03 -9.55
CA ILE A 113 20.32 16.06 -8.93
C ILE A 113 20.75 15.59 -7.54
N GLU A 114 22.05 15.46 -7.35
CA GLU A 114 22.67 15.16 -6.06
C GLU A 114 23.48 16.39 -5.60
N ARG A 115 23.03 17.02 -4.51
CA ARG A 115 23.60 18.28 -4.00
C ARG A 115 24.22 18.19 -2.60
N LYS A 116 24.40 17.00 -2.03
CA LYS A 116 24.85 16.82 -0.64
C LYS A 116 26.22 17.44 -0.33
N ASN A 117 27.08 17.61 -1.36
CA ASN A 117 28.42 18.16 -1.25
C ASN A 117 28.55 19.59 -1.83
N TYR A 118 27.45 20.34 -1.94
CA TYR A 118 27.44 21.68 -2.51
C TYR A 118 26.75 22.70 -1.59
N LYS A 119 27.44 23.81 -1.31
CA LYS A 119 26.98 24.86 -0.38
C LYS A 119 26.59 26.18 -1.05
N GLY A 120 26.71 26.27 -2.38
CA GLY A 120 26.38 27.47 -3.14
C GLY A 120 24.88 27.73 -3.23
N VAL A 121 24.50 28.92 -3.72
CA VAL A 121 23.12 29.44 -3.71
C VAL A 121 22.13 28.52 -4.46
N PHE A 122 22.54 27.99 -5.62
CA PHE A 122 21.71 27.11 -6.43
C PHE A 122 22.48 26.00 -7.14
N LEU A 123 23.24 26.31 -8.18
CA LEU A 123 24.12 25.38 -8.90
C LEU A 123 25.40 26.13 -9.26
N PRO A 124 26.50 25.43 -9.57
CA PRO A 124 27.68 26.09 -10.09
C PRO A 124 27.36 26.94 -11.32
N GLY A 125 27.96 28.14 -11.39
CA GLY A 125 27.71 29.12 -12.45
C GLY A 125 26.48 30.01 -12.25
N TYR A 126 25.76 29.84 -11.12
CA TYR A 126 24.68 30.74 -10.71
C TYR A 126 25.12 31.66 -9.58
N GLU A 127 24.88 32.94 -9.74
CA GLU A 127 25.15 33.97 -8.72
C GLU A 127 23.86 34.40 -8.02
N LYS A 128 23.98 34.94 -6.81
CA LYS A 128 22.83 35.48 -6.07
C LYS A 128 22.22 36.65 -6.85
N TRP A 129 20.89 36.66 -6.99
CA TRP A 129 20.18 37.71 -7.70
C TRP A 129 19.05 38.27 -6.85
N GLU A 130 19.06 39.59 -6.64
CA GLU A 130 18.07 40.33 -5.85
C GLU A 130 17.63 41.58 -6.63
N THR A 131 16.33 41.90 -6.57
CA THR A 131 15.77 43.11 -7.21
C THR A 131 14.97 43.91 -6.19
N GLU A 132 14.77 45.21 -6.41
CA GLU A 132 14.09 46.09 -5.44
C GLU A 132 12.61 45.74 -5.19
N TYR A 133 11.97 45.03 -6.13
CA TYR A 133 10.54 44.73 -6.04
C TYR A 133 10.30 43.38 -5.36
N HIS A 134 9.84 43.38 -4.11
CA HIS A 134 9.52 42.17 -3.36
C HIS A 134 8.01 42.06 -3.07
N PRO A 135 7.22 41.41 -3.94
CA PRO A 135 5.82 41.16 -3.64
C PRO A 135 5.74 40.22 -2.43
N ILE A 136 4.81 40.49 -1.51
CA ILE A 136 4.60 39.62 -0.33
C ILE A 136 4.37 38.17 -0.80
N PRO A 137 4.99 37.14 -0.20
CA PRO A 137 4.77 35.75 -0.61
C PRO A 137 3.29 35.36 -0.57
N THR A 138 2.89 34.52 -1.51
CA THR A 138 1.50 34.05 -1.58
C THR A 138 1.29 32.95 -0.54
N GLY A 139 2.29 32.14 -0.20
CA GLY A 139 2.21 31.07 0.80
C GLY A 139 2.31 29.67 0.20
N LEU A 140 2.78 29.57 -1.05
CA LEU A 140 3.07 28.30 -1.71
C LEU A 140 4.26 27.61 -1.03
N LYS A 141 4.15 26.30 -0.81
CA LYS A 141 5.08 25.54 0.05
C LYS A 141 5.98 24.60 -0.73
N TYR A 142 5.42 23.76 -1.58
CA TYR A 142 6.14 22.73 -2.34
C TYR A 142 5.31 22.31 -3.55
N ILE A 143 5.94 21.61 -4.50
CA ILE A 143 5.25 21.00 -5.64
C ILE A 143 4.61 19.70 -5.15
N ASP A 144 3.29 19.56 -5.27
CA ASP A 144 2.54 18.38 -4.86
C ASP A 144 2.62 17.27 -5.92
N HIS A 145 2.37 17.65 -7.17
CA HIS A 145 2.43 16.75 -8.32
C HIS A 145 2.60 17.55 -9.63
N MET A 146 3.00 16.86 -10.70
CA MET A 146 3.08 17.43 -12.06
C MET A 146 2.41 16.49 -13.04
N VAL A 147 1.61 17.03 -13.96
CA VAL A 147 0.76 16.21 -14.84
C VAL A 147 1.28 16.20 -16.25
N GLY A 148 1.48 15.00 -16.81
CA GLY A 148 1.89 14.79 -18.19
C GLY A 148 0.69 14.46 -19.08
N ASN A 149 0.46 15.26 -20.13
CA ASN A 149 -0.49 14.90 -21.18
C ASN A 149 0.25 14.15 -22.30
N VAL A 150 -0.30 13.03 -22.72
CA VAL A 150 0.27 12.15 -23.76
C VAL A 150 -0.80 11.79 -24.78
N GLU A 151 -0.38 11.30 -25.95
CA GLU A 151 -1.30 10.95 -27.04
C GLU A 151 -2.19 9.76 -26.67
N LEU A 152 -3.29 9.57 -27.42
CA LEU A 152 -4.17 8.42 -27.23
C LEU A 152 -3.40 7.09 -27.35
N GLY A 153 -3.48 6.25 -26.33
CA GLY A 153 -2.72 5.01 -26.20
C GLY A 153 -1.34 5.18 -25.53
N GLY A 154 -0.90 6.41 -25.31
CA GLY A 154 0.35 6.77 -24.66
C GLY A 154 0.33 6.56 -23.15
N MET A 155 -0.83 6.61 -22.49
CA MET A 155 -0.91 6.53 -21.02
C MET A 155 -0.38 5.19 -20.49
N ASN A 156 -0.73 4.08 -21.16
CA ASN A 156 -0.24 2.76 -20.78
C ASN A 156 1.27 2.60 -21.02
N LYS A 157 1.79 3.18 -22.10
CA LYS A 157 3.23 3.19 -22.39
C LYS A 157 4.00 3.93 -21.30
N TRP A 158 3.57 5.13 -20.93
CA TRP A 158 4.30 5.97 -19.97
C TRP A 158 4.08 5.53 -18.53
N SER A 159 2.90 5.05 -18.16
CA SER A 159 2.71 4.40 -16.84
C SER A 159 3.58 3.15 -16.69
N LYS A 160 3.71 2.33 -17.73
CA LYS A 160 4.66 1.20 -17.76
C LYS A 160 6.11 1.67 -17.66
N PHE A 161 6.49 2.73 -18.36
CA PHE A 161 7.82 3.35 -18.23
C PHE A 161 8.09 3.74 -16.77
N TYR A 162 7.22 4.53 -16.13
CA TYR A 162 7.43 4.92 -14.73
C TYR A 162 7.51 3.70 -13.80
N ALA A 163 6.68 2.67 -14.05
CA ALA A 163 6.68 1.46 -13.23
C ALA A 163 7.96 0.64 -13.36
N GLU A 164 8.34 0.28 -14.58
CA GLU A 164 9.43 -0.66 -14.84
C GLU A 164 10.80 0.03 -14.83
N VAL A 165 10.87 1.25 -15.36
CA VAL A 165 12.14 2.00 -15.47
C VAL A 165 12.46 2.70 -14.16
N MET A 166 11.53 3.51 -13.65
CA MET A 166 11.77 4.34 -12.46
C MET A 166 11.40 3.64 -11.15
N GLY A 167 10.77 2.46 -11.20
CA GLY A 167 10.35 1.73 -10.01
C GLY A 167 9.16 2.38 -9.29
N PHE A 168 8.39 3.21 -9.99
CA PHE A 168 7.18 3.84 -9.43
C PHE A 168 6.05 2.81 -9.43
N PHE A 169 4.93 3.13 -8.79
CA PHE A 169 3.71 2.34 -8.91
C PHE A 169 2.51 3.20 -9.23
N ASN A 170 1.49 2.55 -9.80
CA ASN A 170 0.21 3.16 -10.09
C ASN A 170 -0.57 3.31 -8.78
N LEU A 171 -0.82 4.56 -8.37
CA LEU A 171 -1.57 4.90 -7.18
C LEU A 171 -3.08 4.79 -7.43
N VAL A 172 -3.56 5.39 -8.52
CA VAL A 172 -4.97 5.42 -8.88
C VAL A 172 -5.12 5.50 -10.40
N THR A 173 -6.18 4.90 -10.92
CA THR A 173 -6.57 4.97 -12.33
C THR A 173 -7.98 5.49 -12.41
N PHE A 174 -8.19 6.45 -13.28
CA PHE A 174 -9.48 7.01 -13.61
C PHE A 174 -9.79 6.68 -15.06
N ASP A 175 -10.93 6.03 -15.28
CA ASP A 175 -11.42 5.74 -16.62
C ASP A 175 -12.30 6.88 -17.18
N ASP A 176 -12.79 6.69 -18.40
CA ASP A 176 -13.62 7.67 -19.09
C ASP A 176 -14.99 7.87 -18.43
N LYS A 177 -15.43 6.96 -17.56
CA LYS A 177 -16.67 7.10 -16.77
C LYS A 177 -16.42 7.86 -15.48
N ASP A 178 -15.22 7.74 -14.91
CA ASP A 178 -14.83 8.43 -13.68
C ASP A 178 -14.62 9.94 -13.88
N ILE A 179 -14.08 10.35 -15.04
CA ILE A 179 -13.80 11.77 -15.38
C ILE A 179 -14.48 12.14 -16.70
N SER A 180 -15.82 12.18 -16.68
CA SER A 180 -16.64 12.64 -17.81
C SER A 180 -17.54 13.81 -17.45
N THR A 181 -17.63 14.76 -18.37
CA THR A 181 -18.78 15.66 -18.49
C THR A 181 -19.67 15.18 -19.64
N GLU A 182 -20.86 15.75 -19.81
CA GLU A 182 -21.75 15.45 -20.95
C GLU A 182 -21.07 15.68 -22.32
N TYR A 183 -19.99 16.47 -22.36
CA TYR A 183 -19.34 16.90 -23.61
C TYR A 183 -17.90 16.39 -23.78
N THR A 184 -17.13 16.20 -22.72
CA THR A 184 -15.70 15.81 -22.78
C THR A 184 -15.33 14.81 -21.69
N ALA A 185 -14.41 13.91 -22.00
CA ALA A 185 -13.82 12.96 -21.04
C ALA A 185 -12.28 12.93 -21.19
N LEU A 186 -11.61 12.42 -20.16
CA LEU A 186 -10.19 12.05 -20.19
C LEU A 186 -9.95 10.79 -19.35
N MET A 187 -8.84 10.10 -19.62
CA MET A 187 -8.36 8.99 -18.78
C MET A 187 -7.06 9.42 -18.10
N SER A 188 -6.83 8.93 -16.87
CA SER A 188 -5.65 9.29 -16.09
C SER A 188 -5.09 8.12 -15.27
N LYS A 189 -3.76 8.02 -15.19
CA LYS A 189 -3.03 7.12 -14.29
C LYS A 189 -2.01 7.89 -13.47
N VAL A 190 -2.08 7.77 -12.14
CA VAL A 190 -1.18 8.50 -11.24
C VAL A 190 -0.02 7.61 -10.82
N MET A 191 1.20 7.96 -11.24
CA MET A 191 2.42 7.24 -10.89
C MET A 191 3.11 7.86 -9.68
N THR A 192 3.56 7.08 -8.71
CA THR A 192 4.28 7.58 -7.53
C THR A 192 5.51 6.76 -7.15
N ASN A 193 6.53 7.42 -6.59
CA ASN A 193 7.78 6.82 -6.13
C ASN A 193 7.65 6.04 -4.80
N GLY A 194 6.46 6.01 -4.20
CA GLY A 194 6.09 5.09 -3.13
C GLY A 194 6.30 5.52 -1.70
N ASN A 195 7.13 6.53 -1.49
CA ASN A 195 7.17 7.29 -0.23
C ASN A 195 6.16 8.45 -0.21
N GLY A 196 5.43 8.67 -1.32
CA GLY A 196 4.35 9.65 -1.42
C GLY A 196 4.80 11.08 -1.77
N TYR A 197 6.11 11.32 -1.95
CA TYR A 197 6.63 12.66 -2.24
C TYR A 197 6.59 13.04 -3.73
N ILE A 198 6.70 12.08 -4.64
CA ILE A 198 6.67 12.34 -6.09
C ILE A 198 5.45 11.67 -6.68
N LYS A 199 4.63 12.46 -7.38
CA LYS A 199 3.39 12.03 -8.03
C LYS A 199 3.35 12.61 -9.45
N PHE A 200 3.13 11.74 -10.44
CA PHE A 200 2.99 12.07 -11.85
C PHE A 200 1.70 11.46 -12.43
N PRO A 201 0.58 12.20 -12.40
CA PRO A 201 -0.58 11.88 -13.23
C PRO A 201 -0.21 11.94 -14.71
N ILE A 202 -0.56 10.88 -15.44
CA ILE A 202 -0.38 10.76 -16.88
C ILE A 202 -1.76 10.67 -17.51
N ASN A 203 -2.11 11.65 -18.34
CA ASN A 203 -3.41 11.78 -18.96
C ASN A 203 -3.34 11.49 -20.45
N GLU A 204 -4.37 10.84 -20.98
CA GLU A 204 -4.60 10.74 -22.42
C GLU A 204 -6.04 11.15 -22.80
N PRO A 205 -6.29 11.55 -24.06
CA PRO A 205 -7.64 11.89 -24.52
C PRO A 205 -8.60 10.70 -24.40
N ALA A 206 -9.89 10.97 -24.15
CA ALA A 206 -10.96 9.98 -24.26
C ALA A 206 -12.02 10.43 -25.28
N GLN A 207 -12.82 9.48 -25.79
CA GLN A 207 -13.89 9.79 -26.74
C GLN A 207 -15.03 10.55 -26.05
N GLY A 208 -15.47 11.66 -26.65
CA GLY A 208 -16.58 12.48 -26.17
C GLY A 208 -17.28 13.22 -27.30
N LYS A 209 -18.42 13.86 -27.03
CA LYS A 209 -19.18 14.65 -28.02
C LYS A 209 -18.41 15.87 -28.53
N LYS A 210 -17.47 16.39 -27.73
CA LYS A 210 -16.53 17.47 -28.06
C LYS A 210 -15.09 17.00 -27.84
N LYS A 211 -14.16 17.73 -28.46
CA LYS A 211 -12.72 17.49 -28.34
C LYS A 211 -12.28 17.56 -26.87
N SER A 212 -11.51 16.55 -26.43
CA SER A 212 -10.97 16.48 -25.07
C SER A 212 -9.97 17.61 -24.81
N GLN A 213 -9.91 18.13 -23.57
CA GLN A 213 -8.93 19.14 -23.15
C GLN A 213 -7.49 18.63 -23.27
N VAL A 214 -7.27 17.32 -23.12
CA VAL A 214 -5.95 16.70 -23.35
C VAL A 214 -5.57 16.81 -24.82
N GLN A 215 -6.52 16.60 -25.75
CA GLN A 215 -6.26 16.76 -27.18
C GLN A 215 -6.01 18.22 -27.57
N GLU A 216 -6.73 19.17 -26.96
CA GLU A 216 -6.45 20.60 -27.16
C GLU A 216 -5.03 20.96 -26.72
N TYR A 217 -4.58 20.50 -25.55
CA TYR A 217 -3.19 20.66 -25.12
C TYR A 217 -2.21 20.12 -26.17
N LEU A 218 -2.39 18.88 -26.62
CA LEU A 218 -1.46 18.24 -27.58
C LEU A 218 -1.37 19.02 -28.90
N ASP A 219 -2.49 19.59 -29.36
CA ASP A 219 -2.53 20.33 -30.62
C ASP A 219 -1.83 21.70 -30.53
N PHE A 220 -1.89 22.38 -29.38
CA PHE A 220 -1.23 23.68 -29.19
C PHE A 220 0.19 23.58 -28.63
N TYR A 221 0.48 22.52 -27.88
CA TYR A 221 1.82 22.17 -27.42
C TYR A 221 2.62 21.43 -28.50
N ASN A 222 1.98 20.94 -29.57
CA ASN A 222 2.60 20.14 -30.64
C ASN A 222 3.24 18.82 -30.14
N GLY A 223 2.60 18.15 -29.18
CA GLY A 223 3.03 16.85 -28.66
C GLY A 223 2.84 16.69 -27.15
N PRO A 224 3.36 15.59 -26.56
CA PRO A 224 3.29 15.35 -25.13
C PRO A 224 4.12 16.33 -24.29
N GLY A 225 3.66 16.63 -23.09
CA GLY A 225 4.36 17.55 -22.20
C GLY A 225 3.69 17.68 -20.84
N CYS A 226 4.33 18.46 -19.95
CA CYS A 226 3.75 18.81 -18.66
C CYS A 226 2.62 19.83 -18.85
N GLN A 227 1.39 19.44 -18.52
CA GLN A 227 0.22 20.28 -18.60
C GLN A 227 0.13 21.25 -17.42
N HIS A 228 0.32 20.76 -16.21
CA HIS A 228 0.24 21.63 -15.04
C HIS A 228 1.16 21.21 -13.91
N ILE A 229 1.47 22.19 -13.06
CA ILE A 229 2.25 22.05 -11.85
C ILE A 229 1.33 22.35 -10.67
N ALA A 230 1.08 21.34 -9.84
CA ALA A 230 0.31 21.51 -8.62
C ALA A 230 1.21 21.96 -7.47
N VAL A 231 0.83 23.04 -6.81
CA VAL A 231 1.60 23.67 -5.73
C VAL A 231 0.77 23.77 -4.46
N ALA A 232 1.32 23.22 -3.38
CA ALA A 232 0.65 23.15 -2.08
C ALA A 232 0.60 24.52 -1.39
N THR A 233 -0.51 24.87 -0.74
CA THR A 233 -0.72 26.19 -0.12
C THR A 233 -1.45 26.18 1.25
N GLU A 234 -1.50 27.35 1.89
CA GLU A 234 -2.39 27.70 3.02
C GLU A 234 -3.17 29.04 2.76
N MET A 235 -3.49 29.35 1.50
CA MET A 235 -3.73 30.73 1.02
C MET A 235 -5.13 31.35 1.08
N ARG A 236 -5.11 32.71 0.96
CA ARG A 236 -6.16 33.59 0.38
C ARG A 236 -5.62 34.52 -0.74
N LYS A 237 -6.44 34.72 -1.78
CA LYS A 237 -6.46 35.61 -2.98
C LYS A 237 -5.28 36.54 -3.34
N ARG A 238 -4.80 36.48 -4.60
CA ARG A 238 -4.14 37.57 -5.39
C ARG A 238 -4.29 37.36 -6.89
N GLY A 239 -4.75 38.39 -7.62
CA GLY A 239 -4.50 38.73 -9.04
C GLY A 239 -4.50 37.69 -10.17
N VAL A 240 -4.63 36.40 -9.88
CA VAL A 240 -4.58 35.28 -10.82
C VAL A 240 -6.00 34.91 -11.20
N GLU A 241 -6.23 34.76 -12.50
CA GLU A 241 -7.51 34.26 -13.01
C GLU A 241 -7.56 32.74 -12.86
N PHE A 242 -8.68 32.25 -12.32
CA PHE A 242 -8.93 30.83 -12.13
C PHE A 242 -10.01 30.35 -13.12
N LEU A 243 -10.02 29.05 -13.39
CA LEU A 243 -11.07 28.42 -14.17
C LEU A 243 -12.43 28.54 -13.46
N TYR A 244 -13.49 28.67 -14.26
CA TYR A 244 -14.86 28.71 -13.75
C TYR A 244 -15.35 27.29 -13.44
N VAL A 245 -15.89 27.09 -12.24
CA VAL A 245 -16.55 25.84 -11.83
C VAL A 245 -18.07 26.05 -11.80
N PRO A 246 -18.86 25.27 -12.56
CA PRO A 246 -20.32 25.40 -12.56
C PRO A 246 -20.93 25.22 -11.17
N GLY A 247 -21.96 26.00 -10.86
CA GLY A 247 -22.61 25.96 -9.55
C GLY A 247 -23.22 24.60 -9.19
N SER A 248 -23.59 23.80 -10.20
CA SER A 248 -24.14 22.44 -10.06
C SER A 248 -23.13 21.42 -9.52
N TYR A 249 -21.82 21.67 -9.65
CA TYR A 249 -20.79 20.80 -9.09
C TYR A 249 -20.98 20.64 -7.58
N TYR A 250 -21.17 21.75 -6.87
CA TYR A 250 -21.27 21.81 -5.40
C TYR A 250 -22.51 21.14 -4.83
N ASP A 251 -23.55 20.97 -5.65
CA ASP A 251 -24.82 20.40 -5.21
C ASP A 251 -24.67 18.89 -4.86
N THR A 252 -23.64 18.22 -5.39
CA THR A 252 -23.36 16.78 -5.18
C THR A 252 -22.10 16.49 -4.35
N VAL A 253 -21.33 17.51 -3.96
CA VAL A 253 -20.03 17.33 -3.31
C VAL A 253 -20.15 16.56 -1.99
N LYS A 254 -21.14 16.88 -1.14
CA LYS A 254 -21.33 16.20 0.16
C LYS A 254 -21.52 14.69 0.03
N GLU A 255 -22.22 14.25 -1.01
CA GLU A 255 -22.50 12.84 -1.26
C GLU A 255 -21.24 12.10 -1.69
N ARG A 256 -20.38 12.77 -2.48
CA ARG A 256 -19.12 12.19 -2.98
C ARG A 256 -18.00 12.17 -1.94
N VAL A 257 -17.78 13.28 -1.23
CA VAL A 257 -16.59 13.48 -0.38
C VAL A 257 -16.90 13.48 1.12
N GLY A 258 -18.16 13.28 1.51
CA GLY A 258 -18.58 13.24 2.91
C GLY A 258 -18.40 14.57 3.65
N ILE A 259 -18.08 14.48 4.94
CA ILE A 259 -17.96 15.65 5.84
C ILE A 259 -16.60 16.33 5.65
N ILE A 260 -16.62 17.64 5.39
CA ILE A 260 -15.45 18.52 5.32
C ILE A 260 -15.58 19.67 6.32
N GLU A 261 -14.45 20.28 6.71
CA GLU A 261 -14.44 21.41 7.66
C GLU A 261 -14.93 22.72 7.03
N GLU A 262 -14.69 22.91 5.73
CA GLU A 262 -14.96 24.15 5.01
C GLU A 262 -16.45 24.32 4.62
N ASP A 263 -16.91 25.57 4.60
CA ASP A 263 -18.24 25.92 4.09
C ASP A 263 -18.29 25.82 2.56
N LEU A 264 -19.15 24.93 2.04
CA LEU A 264 -19.36 24.74 0.60
C LEU A 264 -19.83 26.01 -0.12
N ASN A 265 -20.52 26.93 0.55
CA ASN A 265 -20.92 28.19 -0.07
C ASN A 265 -19.72 29.08 -0.34
N GLU A 266 -18.75 29.11 0.58
CA GLU A 266 -17.49 29.81 0.35
C GLU A 266 -16.67 29.10 -0.73
N LEU A 267 -16.59 27.77 -0.72
CA LEU A 267 -15.91 27.02 -1.79
C LEU A 267 -16.54 27.32 -3.17
N LYS A 268 -17.88 27.34 -3.26
CA LYS A 268 -18.64 27.69 -4.47
C LYS A 268 -18.37 29.09 -4.97
N LYS A 269 -18.34 30.07 -4.07
CA LYS A 269 -18.02 31.47 -4.39
C LYS A 269 -16.62 31.62 -4.98
N TRP A 270 -15.66 30.81 -4.53
CA TRP A 270 -14.27 30.88 -4.96
C TRP A 270 -13.91 29.91 -6.10
N GLY A 271 -14.82 29.02 -6.50
CA GLY A 271 -14.53 28.02 -7.51
C GLY A 271 -13.57 26.92 -7.03
N ILE A 272 -13.49 26.67 -5.72
CA ILE A 272 -12.60 25.66 -5.14
C ILE A 272 -13.29 24.31 -5.14
N MET A 273 -12.68 23.34 -5.82
CA MET A 273 -13.13 21.96 -5.89
C MET A 273 -12.66 21.16 -4.68
N VAL A 274 -13.41 20.10 -4.36
CA VAL A 274 -13.11 19.18 -3.27
C VAL A 274 -13.04 17.76 -3.81
N ASP A 275 -11.98 17.06 -3.43
CA ASP A 275 -11.87 15.62 -3.63
C ASP A 275 -11.44 14.91 -2.35
N ARG A 276 -11.57 13.59 -2.28
CA ARG A 276 -11.19 12.79 -1.10
C ARG A 276 -10.33 11.60 -1.50
N ASP A 277 -9.20 11.46 -0.84
CA ASP A 277 -8.31 10.31 -0.95
C ASP A 277 -8.15 9.60 0.40
N GLU A 278 -7.29 8.58 0.46
CA GLU A 278 -7.02 7.83 1.68
C GLU A 278 -6.27 8.65 2.75
N GLU A 279 -5.63 9.75 2.36
CA GLU A 279 -4.89 10.66 3.26
C GLU A 279 -5.81 11.69 3.92
N GLY A 280 -7.02 11.89 3.40
CA GLY A 280 -8.00 12.87 3.85
C GLY A 280 -8.74 13.49 2.68
N TYR A 281 -9.00 14.79 2.73
CA TYR A 281 -9.62 15.50 1.60
C TYR A 281 -8.75 16.64 1.09
N LEU A 282 -8.99 17.01 -0.17
CA LEU A 282 -8.17 17.90 -0.97
C LEU A 282 -9.04 19.08 -1.39
N LEU A 283 -8.52 20.28 -1.25
CA LEU A 283 -9.10 21.49 -1.84
C LEU A 283 -8.24 21.89 -3.04
N GLN A 284 -8.84 22.07 -4.20
CA GLN A 284 -8.13 22.26 -5.47
C GLN A 284 -8.74 23.40 -6.29
N ILE A 285 -7.89 24.19 -6.94
CA ILE A 285 -8.33 25.20 -7.92
C ILE A 285 -7.27 25.37 -9.00
N PHE A 286 -7.70 25.52 -10.26
CA PHE A 286 -6.82 25.66 -11.41
C PHE A 286 -6.76 27.10 -11.90
N THR A 287 -5.57 27.61 -12.18
CA THR A 287 -5.40 28.87 -12.89
C THR A 287 -5.84 28.72 -14.34
N LYS A 288 -6.13 29.83 -15.02
CA LYS A 288 -6.07 29.84 -16.48
C LYS A 288 -4.64 29.49 -16.96
N PRO A 289 -4.47 29.10 -18.24
CA PRO A 289 -3.15 29.01 -18.85
C PRO A 289 -2.31 30.25 -18.55
N VAL A 290 -1.03 30.05 -18.25
CA VAL A 290 -0.11 31.18 -17.94
C VAL A 290 0.37 31.90 -19.20
N GLU A 291 -0.07 31.42 -20.36
CA GLU A 291 0.21 31.91 -21.70
C GLU A 291 -1.06 31.86 -22.57
N ASP A 292 -1.01 32.46 -23.76
CA ASP A 292 -2.13 32.43 -24.70
C ASP A 292 -2.38 31.05 -25.31
N ARG A 293 -1.33 30.23 -25.47
CA ARG A 293 -1.50 28.82 -25.85
C ARG A 293 -2.18 28.10 -24.67
N PRO A 294 -3.25 27.31 -24.88
CA PRO A 294 -3.95 26.59 -23.82
C PRO A 294 -3.14 25.36 -23.34
N THR A 295 -1.95 25.61 -22.79
CA THR A 295 -0.96 24.61 -22.43
C THR A 295 -0.68 24.58 -20.93
N LEU A 296 0.38 25.23 -20.47
CA LEU A 296 0.81 25.22 -19.07
C LEU A 296 -0.13 26.04 -18.19
N PHE A 297 -0.57 25.47 -17.06
CA PHE A 297 -1.23 26.20 -15.98
C PHE A 297 -0.78 25.69 -14.61
N PHE A 298 -1.22 26.35 -13.53
CA PHE A 298 -0.95 25.92 -12.16
C PHE A 298 -2.21 25.39 -11.50
N GLU A 299 -2.04 24.35 -10.70
CA GLU A 299 -3.04 23.94 -9.71
C GLU A 299 -2.59 24.44 -8.33
N ILE A 300 -3.50 25.05 -7.59
CA ILE A 300 -3.30 25.38 -6.19
C ILE A 300 -4.05 24.33 -5.36
N ILE A 301 -3.31 23.57 -4.55
CA ILE A 301 -3.84 22.46 -3.76
C ILE A 301 -3.61 22.64 -2.27
N GLN A 302 -4.58 22.22 -1.45
CA GLN A 302 -4.44 22.12 -0.01
C GLN A 302 -4.91 20.74 0.46
N ARG A 303 -4.00 19.96 1.05
CA ARG A 303 -4.30 18.64 1.64
C ARG A 303 -4.72 18.78 3.10
N LYS A 304 -5.91 18.28 3.45
CA LYS A 304 -6.42 18.16 4.82
C LYS A 304 -6.31 16.70 5.28
N GLY A 305 -5.20 16.37 5.95
CA GLY A 305 -4.94 15.04 6.53
C GLY A 305 -3.52 14.48 6.29
N ALA A 306 -2.82 14.92 5.24
CA ALA A 306 -1.50 14.41 4.83
C ALA A 306 -0.40 14.46 5.91
N LYS A 307 -0.37 15.49 6.78
CA LYS A 307 0.60 15.56 7.90
C LYS A 307 0.45 14.40 8.89
N SER A 308 -0.76 13.88 9.07
CA SER A 308 -1.00 12.73 9.94
C SER A 308 -0.45 11.46 9.31
N PHE A 309 -0.55 11.32 7.99
CA PHE A 309 0.03 10.21 7.24
C PHE A 309 1.56 10.19 7.30
N GLU A 310 2.23 11.33 7.08
CA GLU A 310 3.69 11.42 7.20
C GLU A 310 4.18 11.02 8.60
N LYS A 311 3.48 11.49 9.65
CA LYS A 311 3.79 11.10 11.04
C LYS A 311 3.59 9.61 11.26
N PHE A 312 2.50 9.04 10.75
CA PHE A 312 2.23 7.61 10.83
C PHE A 312 3.35 6.81 10.14
N GLN A 313 3.69 7.15 8.89
CA GLN A 313 4.73 6.44 8.15
C GLN A 313 6.10 6.55 8.85
N ALA A 314 6.44 7.73 9.39
CA ALA A 314 7.67 7.91 10.16
C ALA A 314 7.72 7.00 11.41
N ARG A 315 6.60 6.83 12.12
CA ARG A 315 6.51 5.91 13.26
C ARG A 315 6.66 4.46 12.84
N ILE A 316 6.01 4.06 11.73
CA ILE A 316 6.18 2.73 11.13
C ILE A 316 7.65 2.49 10.78
N ASP A 317 8.31 3.44 10.11
CA ASP A 317 9.69 3.32 9.66
C ASP A 317 10.66 3.21 10.85
N ALA A 318 10.41 3.99 11.93
CA ALA A 318 11.12 3.90 13.21
C ALA A 318 10.87 2.59 13.99
N GLY A 319 9.89 1.78 13.57
CA GLY A 319 9.55 0.50 14.23
C GLY A 319 8.71 0.67 15.50
N GLU A 320 8.08 1.83 15.67
CA GLU A 320 7.16 2.08 16.77
C GLU A 320 5.86 1.29 16.61
N LYS A 321 5.22 0.99 17.74
CA LYS A 321 3.89 0.37 17.73
C LYS A 321 2.82 1.44 17.60
N ILE A 322 1.84 1.18 16.75
CA ILE A 322 0.61 1.95 16.60
C ILE A 322 -0.41 1.41 17.62
N GLU A 323 -0.96 2.30 18.44
CA GLU A 323 -1.93 2.00 19.48
C GLU A 323 -3.34 2.47 19.10
N PRO A 324 -4.41 1.98 19.76
CA PRO A 324 -5.80 2.29 19.37
C PRO A 324 -6.17 3.77 19.32
N LYS A 325 -5.49 4.61 20.12
CA LYS A 325 -5.72 6.06 20.17
C LYS A 325 -4.90 6.84 19.15
N ASP A 326 -3.94 6.19 18.50
CA ASP A 326 -3.12 6.82 17.48
C ASP A 326 -3.93 7.02 16.20
N TRP A 327 -3.67 8.12 15.49
CA TRP A 327 -4.16 8.25 14.13
C TRP A 327 -3.48 7.21 13.25
N MET A 328 -4.25 6.59 12.35
CA MET A 328 -3.76 5.63 11.37
C MET A 328 -4.59 5.71 10.08
N PRO A 329 -4.02 5.33 8.92
CA PRO A 329 -4.76 5.29 7.66
C PRO A 329 -5.95 4.34 7.72
N GLU A 330 -7.07 4.69 7.09
CA GLU A 330 -8.26 3.82 7.05
C GLU A 330 -7.99 2.49 6.32
N ALA A 331 -7.15 2.50 5.27
CA ALA A 331 -6.71 1.27 4.61
C ALA A 331 -5.89 0.36 5.55
N TYR A 332 -5.00 0.93 6.37
CA TYR A 332 -4.27 0.20 7.41
C TYR A 332 -5.22 -0.44 8.43
N LYS A 333 -6.21 0.34 8.91
CA LYS A 333 -7.25 -0.12 9.83
C LYS A 333 -8.07 -1.27 9.22
N LYS A 334 -8.57 -1.11 7.99
CA LYS A 334 -9.37 -2.12 7.28
C LYS A 334 -8.59 -3.41 7.05
N THR A 335 -7.33 -3.31 6.62
CA THR A 335 -6.47 -4.48 6.39
C THR A 335 -6.19 -5.24 7.69
N LEU A 336 -5.89 -4.54 8.78
CA LEU A 336 -5.71 -5.17 10.09
C LEU A 336 -7.00 -5.76 10.65
N LEU A 337 -8.11 -5.03 10.58
CA LEU A 337 -9.40 -5.54 11.04
C LEU A 337 -9.75 -6.84 10.30
N ARG A 338 -9.63 -6.85 8.97
CA ARG A 338 -9.82 -8.06 8.15
C ARG A 338 -8.89 -9.19 8.59
N GLN A 339 -7.62 -8.91 8.81
CA GLN A 339 -6.66 -9.96 9.16
C GLN A 339 -6.87 -10.52 10.58
N ILE A 340 -7.08 -9.65 11.57
CA ILE A 340 -7.27 -10.04 12.96
C ILE A 340 -8.61 -10.75 13.15
N SER A 341 -9.68 -10.28 12.50
CA SER A 341 -10.99 -10.96 12.56
C SER A 341 -10.90 -12.36 11.94
N GLN A 342 -10.29 -12.50 10.77
CA GLN A 342 -10.08 -13.81 10.13
C GLN A 342 -9.19 -14.73 10.98
N HIS A 343 -8.21 -14.18 11.70
CA HIS A 343 -7.43 -14.93 12.68
C HIS A 343 -8.31 -15.42 13.85
N ALA A 344 -9.12 -14.53 14.44
CA ALA A 344 -10.05 -14.89 15.51
C ALA A 344 -11.07 -15.95 15.07
N HIS A 345 -11.58 -15.83 13.85
CA HIS A 345 -12.45 -16.84 13.23
C HIS A 345 -11.74 -18.18 13.06
N SER A 346 -10.46 -18.14 12.70
CA SER A 346 -9.64 -19.34 12.54
C SER A 346 -9.53 -20.11 13.85
N GLU A 347 -9.29 -19.44 14.98
CA GLU A 347 -9.27 -20.10 16.30
C GLU A 347 -10.61 -20.77 16.62
N VAL A 348 -11.72 -20.07 16.43
CA VAL A 348 -13.06 -20.60 16.75
C VAL A 348 -13.44 -21.78 15.86
N ILE A 349 -13.13 -21.71 14.56
CA ILE A 349 -13.45 -22.80 13.62
C ILE A 349 -12.48 -23.97 13.79
N GLY A 350 -11.23 -23.72 14.19
CA GLY A 350 -10.20 -24.73 14.48
C GLY A 350 -10.58 -25.70 15.60
N MET A 351 -11.36 -25.23 16.57
CA MET A 351 -11.90 -26.08 17.65
C MET A 351 -12.77 -27.24 17.13
N GLN A 352 -13.38 -27.11 15.95
CA GLN A 352 -14.33 -28.11 15.42
C GLN A 352 -13.67 -29.42 14.96
N PRO A 353 -12.67 -29.43 14.05
CA PRO A 353 -11.98 -30.66 13.64
C PRO A 353 -11.37 -31.39 14.84
N GLU A 354 -10.78 -30.68 15.79
CA GLU A 354 -10.20 -31.29 16.99
C GLU A 354 -11.26 -31.76 17.99
N GLY A 355 -12.30 -30.96 18.20
CA GLY A 355 -13.45 -31.28 19.04
C GLY A 355 -14.14 -32.58 18.63
N ASN A 356 -14.14 -32.89 17.33
CA ASN A 356 -14.63 -34.14 16.77
C ASN A 356 -14.01 -35.38 17.45
N TRP A 357 -12.76 -35.31 17.90
CA TRP A 357 -12.02 -36.44 18.47
C TRP A 357 -11.98 -36.47 20.01
N VAL A 358 -12.51 -35.46 20.70
CA VAL A 358 -12.51 -35.39 22.17
C VAL A 358 -13.13 -36.64 22.81
N LEU A 359 -14.29 -37.08 22.32
CA LEU A 359 -14.96 -38.27 22.88
C LEU A 359 -14.28 -39.59 22.49
N ARG A 360 -13.44 -39.58 21.44
CA ARG A 360 -12.82 -40.76 20.81
C ARG A 360 -11.31 -40.86 21.04
N ALA A 361 -10.73 -39.95 21.81
CA ALA A 361 -9.30 -39.97 22.11
C ALA A 361 -8.88 -41.31 22.76
N PRO A 362 -7.74 -41.89 22.36
CA PRO A 362 -7.37 -43.28 22.68
C PRO A 362 -6.92 -43.49 24.13
N SER A 363 -6.80 -42.42 24.92
CA SER A 363 -6.47 -42.50 26.34
C SER A 363 -6.94 -41.25 27.07
N LEU A 364 -7.10 -41.34 28.40
CA LEU A 364 -7.43 -40.17 29.23
C LEU A 364 -6.34 -39.09 29.18
N ARG A 365 -5.06 -39.46 29.06
CA ARG A 365 -3.97 -38.50 28.86
C ARG A 365 -4.17 -37.71 27.57
N ALA A 366 -4.40 -38.40 26.46
CA ALA A 366 -4.65 -37.78 25.16
C ALA A 366 -5.89 -36.88 25.20
N LYS A 367 -6.98 -37.36 25.80
CA LYS A 367 -8.23 -36.61 25.97
C LYS A 367 -8.01 -35.32 26.78
N LYS A 368 -7.28 -35.39 27.89
CA LYS A 368 -6.96 -34.23 28.74
C LYS A 368 -6.14 -33.18 28.00
N ILE A 369 -5.13 -33.62 27.25
CA ILE A 369 -4.28 -32.71 26.46
C ILE A 369 -5.11 -32.03 25.36
N LEU A 370 -5.91 -32.80 24.62
CA LEU A 370 -6.76 -32.25 23.56
C LEU A 370 -7.79 -31.25 24.10
N LEU A 371 -8.40 -31.53 25.25
CA LEU A 371 -9.30 -30.58 25.91
C LEU A 371 -8.59 -29.29 26.30
N ALA A 372 -7.36 -29.37 26.83
CA ALA A 372 -6.58 -28.19 27.18
C ALA A 372 -6.23 -27.35 25.94
N LYS A 373 -5.86 -28.01 24.82
CA LYS A 373 -5.59 -27.33 23.55
C LYS A 373 -6.82 -26.58 23.03
N ILE A 374 -7.97 -27.25 22.91
CA ILE A 374 -9.22 -26.66 22.43
C ILE A 374 -9.69 -25.52 23.36
N GLN A 375 -9.48 -25.65 24.67
CA GLN A 375 -9.75 -24.59 25.62
C GLN A 375 -8.90 -23.34 25.34
N ASP A 376 -7.60 -23.53 25.09
CA ASP A 376 -6.68 -22.44 24.77
C ASP A 376 -7.04 -21.78 23.43
N GLU A 377 -7.40 -22.53 22.38
CA GLU A 377 -7.89 -21.98 21.11
C GLU A 377 -9.11 -21.07 21.32
N GLY A 378 -10.06 -21.49 22.17
CA GLY A 378 -11.18 -20.65 22.58
C GLY A 378 -10.72 -19.35 23.24
N GLY A 379 -9.69 -19.39 24.08
CA GLY A 379 -9.05 -18.23 24.70
C GLY A 379 -8.31 -17.33 23.71
N HIS A 380 -7.61 -17.91 22.73
CA HIS A 380 -6.88 -17.20 21.68
C HIS A 380 -7.85 -16.43 20.78
N GLY A 381 -8.97 -17.05 20.41
CA GLY A 381 -10.06 -16.38 19.72
C GLY A 381 -10.56 -15.15 20.49
N LEU A 382 -10.69 -15.23 21.81
CA LEU A 382 -11.07 -14.07 22.64
C LEU A 382 -10.01 -12.96 22.60
N TYR A 383 -8.72 -13.28 22.72
CA TYR A 383 -7.66 -12.27 22.62
C TYR A 383 -7.67 -11.54 21.28
N LEU A 384 -7.90 -12.28 20.19
CA LEU A 384 -7.93 -11.73 18.84
C LEU A 384 -9.18 -10.89 18.59
N TYR A 385 -10.36 -11.34 19.03
CA TYR A 385 -11.57 -10.50 18.96
C TYR A 385 -11.38 -9.22 19.75
N SER A 386 -10.84 -9.28 20.98
CA SER A 386 -10.56 -8.07 21.77
C SER A 386 -9.55 -7.16 21.10
N ALA A 387 -8.53 -7.69 20.42
CA ALA A 387 -7.61 -6.89 19.63
C ALA A 387 -8.32 -6.20 18.43
N ALA A 388 -9.23 -6.88 17.75
CA ALA A 388 -10.00 -6.30 16.65
C ALA A 388 -11.00 -5.23 17.14
N GLU A 389 -11.68 -5.45 18.27
CA GLU A 389 -12.64 -4.51 18.87
C GLU A 389 -12.01 -3.15 19.22
N THR A 390 -10.68 -3.08 19.37
CA THR A 390 -9.98 -1.80 19.56
C THR A 390 -10.11 -0.83 18.37
N PHE A 391 -10.57 -1.30 17.21
CA PHE A 391 -10.94 -0.48 16.06
C PHE A 391 -12.37 0.08 16.10
N GLY A 392 -13.15 -0.28 17.11
CA GLY A 392 -14.55 0.13 17.30
C GLY A 392 -15.59 -0.76 16.62
N VAL A 393 -15.19 -1.91 16.06
CA VAL A 393 -16.12 -2.94 15.55
C VAL A 393 -16.65 -3.76 16.72
N ASP A 394 -17.91 -4.19 16.65
CA ASP A 394 -18.47 -5.12 17.63
C ASP A 394 -18.14 -6.57 17.25
N ARG A 395 -17.84 -7.43 18.24
CA ARG A 395 -17.61 -8.85 17.97
C ARG A 395 -18.80 -9.56 17.33
N SER A 396 -20.03 -9.16 17.66
CA SER A 396 -21.23 -9.73 17.02
C SER A 396 -21.26 -9.46 15.52
N GLU A 397 -20.81 -8.28 15.07
CA GLU A 397 -20.68 -7.94 13.66
C GLU A 397 -19.64 -8.83 12.97
N MET A 398 -18.48 -9.04 13.60
CA MET A 398 -17.46 -9.95 13.06
C MET A 398 -17.98 -11.40 12.98
N ILE A 399 -18.75 -11.85 13.96
CA ILE A 399 -19.39 -13.18 13.94
C ILE A 399 -20.40 -13.29 12.79
N GLU A 400 -21.20 -12.25 12.55
CA GLU A 400 -22.14 -12.20 11.41
C GLU A 400 -21.38 -12.23 10.08
N GLN A 401 -20.28 -11.48 9.96
CA GLN A 401 -19.43 -11.49 8.77
C GLN A 401 -18.86 -12.88 8.49
N LEU A 402 -18.45 -13.63 9.52
CA LEU A 402 -18.05 -15.04 9.40
C LEU A 402 -19.23 -15.92 8.92
N GLN A 403 -20.37 -15.83 9.60
CA GLN A 403 -21.54 -16.68 9.32
C GLN A 403 -22.17 -16.43 7.95
N SER A 404 -22.10 -15.20 7.45
CA SER A 404 -22.56 -14.82 6.10
C SER A 404 -21.54 -15.10 4.99
N GLY A 405 -20.32 -15.51 5.34
CA GLY A 405 -19.23 -15.75 4.39
C GLY A 405 -18.54 -14.49 3.87
N LYS A 406 -18.87 -13.30 4.40
CA LYS A 406 -18.18 -12.03 4.08
C LYS A 406 -16.74 -12.02 4.62
N ALA A 407 -16.51 -12.65 5.76
CA ALA A 407 -15.18 -12.86 6.34
C ALA A 407 -14.78 -14.34 6.27
N LYS A 408 -13.47 -14.58 6.12
CA LYS A 408 -12.88 -15.91 5.97
C LYS A 408 -12.34 -16.44 7.30
N TYR A 409 -11.90 -17.69 7.28
CA TYR A 409 -11.05 -18.32 8.29
C TYR A 409 -9.98 -19.15 7.55
N SER A 410 -8.99 -19.65 8.27
CA SER A 410 -7.87 -20.42 7.70
C SER A 410 -8.38 -21.61 6.89
N SER A 411 -7.84 -21.77 5.68
CA SER A 411 -8.25 -22.81 4.73
C SER A 411 -8.10 -24.22 5.30
N VAL A 412 -7.11 -24.44 6.16
CA VAL A 412 -6.74 -25.74 6.74
C VAL A 412 -7.85 -26.39 7.57
N PHE A 413 -8.75 -25.61 8.17
CA PHE A 413 -9.83 -26.17 8.99
C PHE A 413 -10.99 -26.76 8.19
N ASN A 414 -10.92 -26.66 6.85
CA ASN A 414 -11.86 -27.28 5.93
C ASN A 414 -11.52 -28.74 5.57
N TYR A 415 -10.46 -29.29 6.15
CA TYR A 415 -10.10 -30.69 5.96
C TYR A 415 -10.65 -31.57 7.12
N PRO A 416 -11.07 -32.82 6.84
CA PRO A 416 -11.67 -33.69 7.84
C PRO A 416 -10.63 -34.42 8.70
N THR A 417 -10.94 -34.63 9.97
CA THR A 417 -10.19 -35.51 10.87
C THR A 417 -10.80 -36.91 10.85
N LEU A 418 -10.24 -37.81 10.05
CA LEU A 418 -10.73 -39.15 9.75
C LEU A 418 -10.25 -40.21 10.76
N ASN A 419 -9.08 -40.03 11.36
CA ASN A 419 -8.49 -40.93 12.35
C ASN A 419 -7.74 -40.15 13.46
N TRP A 420 -7.27 -40.84 14.50
CA TRP A 420 -6.60 -40.18 15.64
C TRP A 420 -5.27 -39.52 15.26
N ALA A 421 -4.55 -40.04 14.26
CA ALA A 421 -3.30 -39.43 13.82
C ALA A 421 -3.51 -38.04 13.20
N ASP A 422 -4.71 -37.72 12.73
CA ASP A 422 -5.03 -36.36 12.27
C ASP A 422 -4.90 -35.32 13.38
N ILE A 423 -5.18 -35.67 14.63
CA ILE A 423 -4.97 -34.78 15.78
C ILE A 423 -3.47 -34.55 16.01
N GLY A 424 -2.65 -35.58 15.79
CA GLY A 424 -1.20 -35.45 15.79
C GLY A 424 -0.69 -34.57 14.65
N ALA A 425 -1.22 -34.74 13.43
CA ALA A 425 -0.84 -33.97 12.26
C ALA A 425 -1.29 -32.51 12.35
N ILE A 426 -2.49 -32.23 12.84
CA ILE A 426 -2.96 -30.86 13.13
C ILE A 426 -2.03 -30.22 14.16
N GLY A 427 -1.90 -30.82 15.35
CA GLY A 427 -1.04 -30.26 16.39
C GLY A 427 0.41 -30.06 15.92
N TRP A 428 0.98 -30.98 15.12
CA TRP A 428 2.36 -30.84 14.68
C TRP A 428 2.55 -29.89 13.48
N LEU A 429 1.83 -30.13 12.38
CA LEU A 429 2.03 -29.46 11.10
C LEU A 429 1.24 -28.15 11.03
N VAL A 430 -0.04 -28.18 11.41
CA VAL A 430 -0.94 -27.02 11.32
C VAL A 430 -0.54 -25.97 12.36
N ASP A 431 -0.41 -26.34 13.63
CA ASP A 431 0.09 -25.40 14.64
C ASP A 431 1.56 -25.03 14.36
N GLY A 432 2.36 -25.95 13.81
CA GLY A 432 3.73 -25.65 13.38
C GLY A 432 3.80 -24.54 12.34
N ALA A 433 2.90 -24.57 11.35
CA ALA A 433 2.78 -23.54 10.33
C ALA A 433 2.23 -22.23 10.94
N ALA A 434 1.22 -22.33 11.83
CA ALA A 434 0.67 -21.20 12.57
C ALA A 434 1.78 -20.48 13.36
N ILE A 435 2.58 -21.18 14.16
CA ILE A 435 3.69 -20.62 14.93
C ILE A 435 4.70 -19.88 14.04
N VAL A 436 5.07 -20.45 12.89
CA VAL A 436 6.01 -19.78 11.97
C VAL A 436 5.45 -18.45 11.48
N ASN A 437 4.15 -18.38 11.19
CA ASN A 437 3.48 -17.15 10.79
C ASN A 437 3.29 -16.17 11.97
N GLN A 438 2.73 -16.65 13.08
CA GLN A 438 2.40 -15.87 14.26
C GLN A 438 3.62 -15.27 14.95
N THR A 439 4.76 -15.96 14.97
CA THR A 439 6.01 -15.40 15.54
C THR A 439 6.50 -14.16 14.77
N MET A 440 6.18 -14.06 13.48
CA MET A 440 6.43 -12.85 12.70
C MET A 440 5.37 -11.79 12.93
N LEU A 441 4.10 -12.19 13.10
CA LEU A 441 3.00 -11.27 13.48
C LEU A 441 3.16 -10.70 14.89
N ALA A 442 3.87 -11.39 15.79
CA ALA A 442 4.29 -10.84 17.08
C ALA A 442 5.15 -9.57 16.92
N LYS A 443 5.75 -9.35 15.75
CA LYS A 443 6.49 -8.14 15.40
C LYS A 443 5.67 -7.10 14.64
N CYS A 444 4.37 -7.34 14.36
CA CYS A 444 3.55 -6.43 13.58
C CYS A 444 3.49 -5.02 14.18
N SER A 445 3.29 -4.01 13.34
CA SER A 445 3.24 -2.60 13.75
C SER A 445 2.07 -2.27 14.68
N TYR A 446 0.98 -3.03 14.70
CA TYR A 446 -0.15 -2.76 15.57
C TYR A 446 0.01 -3.37 16.97
N GLY A 447 0.06 -2.52 17.99
CA GLY A 447 0.34 -2.89 19.38
C GLY A 447 -0.58 -4.00 19.94
N PRO A 448 -1.92 -3.83 19.90
CA PRO A 448 -2.85 -4.84 20.42
C PRO A 448 -2.66 -6.22 19.77
N TYR A 449 -2.49 -6.27 18.45
CA TYR A 449 -2.32 -7.51 17.73
C TYR A 449 -0.97 -8.17 18.03
N SER A 450 0.12 -7.38 18.02
CA SER A 450 1.45 -7.83 18.41
C SER A 450 1.48 -8.44 19.81
N ARG A 451 0.82 -7.81 20.80
CA ARG A 451 0.72 -8.33 22.18
C ARG A 451 -0.12 -9.61 22.28
N ALA A 452 -1.23 -9.69 21.55
CA ALA A 452 -2.04 -10.92 21.49
C ALA A 452 -1.19 -12.09 20.94
N MET A 453 -0.46 -11.86 19.84
CA MET A 453 0.41 -12.87 19.23
C MET A 453 1.54 -13.33 20.16
N ILE A 454 2.16 -12.42 20.94
CA ILE A 454 3.18 -12.82 21.94
C ILE A 454 2.62 -13.82 22.95
N ARG A 455 1.37 -13.63 23.38
CA ARG A 455 0.71 -14.53 24.34
C ARG A 455 0.34 -15.87 23.68
N ILE A 456 -0.32 -15.81 22.52
CA ILE A 456 -0.76 -16.98 21.76
C ILE A 456 0.46 -17.87 21.42
N CYS A 457 1.53 -17.30 20.88
CA CYS A 457 2.75 -18.06 20.55
C CYS A 457 3.40 -18.78 21.76
N LYS A 458 3.27 -18.24 22.98
CA LYS A 458 3.79 -18.90 24.19
C LYS A 458 2.99 -20.15 24.54
N GLU A 459 1.70 -20.12 24.30
CA GLU A 459 0.75 -21.19 24.62
C GLU A 459 0.77 -22.27 23.50
N GLU A 460 0.69 -21.87 22.23
CA GLU A 460 0.72 -22.78 21.07
C GLU A 460 2.01 -23.62 20.95
N GLY A 461 3.16 -23.06 21.35
CA GLY A 461 4.43 -23.79 21.32
C GLY A 461 4.42 -25.06 22.18
N PHE A 462 3.54 -25.16 23.17
CA PHE A 462 3.32 -26.37 23.94
C PHE A 462 2.47 -27.38 23.17
N HIS A 463 1.33 -26.93 22.62
CA HIS A 463 0.41 -27.77 21.84
C HIS A 463 1.09 -28.40 20.63
N GLN A 464 1.95 -27.64 19.96
CA GLN A 464 2.68 -28.12 18.81
C GLN A 464 3.61 -29.31 19.12
N LYS A 465 4.27 -29.25 20.27
CA LYS A 465 5.12 -30.35 20.76
C LYS A 465 4.29 -31.58 21.11
N GLN A 466 3.09 -31.39 21.66
CA GLN A 466 2.19 -32.50 21.98
C GLN A 466 1.67 -33.19 20.71
N GLY A 467 1.35 -32.43 19.64
CA GLY A 467 1.03 -33.00 18.33
C GLY A 467 2.16 -33.86 17.78
N TYR A 468 3.40 -33.35 17.84
CA TYR A 468 4.58 -34.11 17.42
C TYR A 468 4.81 -35.37 18.28
N GLU A 469 4.58 -35.31 19.59
CA GLU A 469 4.64 -36.47 20.50
C GLU A 469 3.66 -37.57 20.07
N ILE A 470 2.44 -37.22 19.64
CA ILE A 470 1.45 -38.19 19.12
C ILE A 470 2.02 -38.92 17.91
N MET A 471 2.50 -38.18 16.91
CA MET A 471 3.05 -38.75 15.67
C MET A 471 4.27 -39.64 15.96
N ALA A 472 5.21 -39.15 16.78
CA ALA A 472 6.40 -39.89 17.17
C ALA A 472 6.07 -41.19 17.93
N LYS A 473 5.06 -41.16 18.81
CA LYS A 473 4.62 -42.35 19.56
C LYS A 473 3.96 -43.37 18.65
N MET A 474 3.16 -42.93 17.67
CA MET A 474 2.54 -43.83 16.69
C MET A 474 3.59 -44.46 15.77
N MET A 475 4.64 -43.72 15.39
CA MET A 475 5.76 -44.25 14.61
C MET A 475 6.64 -45.24 15.38
N LYS A 476 6.60 -45.24 16.72
CA LYS A 476 7.20 -46.29 17.57
C LYS A 476 6.25 -47.45 17.86
N GLY A 477 5.02 -47.37 17.36
CA GLY A 477 3.95 -48.33 17.58
C GLY A 477 3.96 -49.52 16.63
N ASN A 478 2.81 -50.20 16.55
CA ASN A 478 2.59 -51.32 15.62
C ASN A 478 2.41 -50.83 14.17
N ALA A 479 2.30 -51.76 13.22
CA ALA A 479 2.18 -51.45 11.79
C ALA A 479 0.96 -50.54 11.49
N ALA A 480 -0.19 -50.81 12.09
CA ALA A 480 -1.40 -50.02 11.89
C ALA A 480 -1.25 -48.58 12.42
N GLN A 481 -0.52 -48.37 13.52
CA GLN A 481 -0.23 -47.03 14.05
C GLN A 481 0.70 -46.25 13.14
N LYS A 482 1.74 -46.90 12.59
CA LYS A 482 2.66 -46.30 11.61
C LYS A 482 1.93 -45.90 10.33
N GLU A 483 1.08 -46.79 9.81
CA GLU A 483 0.27 -46.53 8.63
C GLU A 483 -0.70 -45.37 8.86
N MET A 484 -1.38 -45.32 10.01
CA MET A 484 -2.28 -44.23 10.37
C MET A 484 -1.54 -42.87 10.46
N ALA A 485 -0.34 -42.86 11.04
CA ALA A 485 0.50 -41.66 11.08
C ALA A 485 0.96 -41.22 9.68
N GLN A 486 1.33 -42.17 8.81
CA GLN A 486 1.72 -41.88 7.43
C GLN A 486 0.54 -41.36 6.61
N ASP A 487 -0.66 -41.94 6.74
CA ASP A 487 -1.88 -41.46 6.09
C ASP A 487 -2.24 -40.03 6.52
N ALA A 488 -2.09 -39.71 7.82
CA ALA A 488 -2.34 -38.35 8.29
C ALA A 488 -1.37 -37.33 7.68
N ILE A 489 -0.05 -37.57 7.67
CA ILE A 489 0.88 -36.64 7.00
C ILE A 489 0.60 -36.55 5.49
N ASN A 490 0.22 -37.65 4.83
CA ASN A 490 -0.14 -37.63 3.41
C ASN A 490 -1.27 -36.63 3.11
N ARG A 491 -2.29 -36.57 3.97
CA ARG A 491 -3.45 -35.70 3.80
C ARG A 491 -3.23 -34.27 4.30
N TRP A 492 -2.41 -34.07 5.35
CA TRP A 492 -2.26 -32.76 6.00
C TRP A 492 -1.04 -31.94 5.57
N TRP A 493 -0.07 -32.55 4.88
CA TRP A 493 1.15 -31.84 4.44
C TRP A 493 0.85 -30.62 3.55
N TRP A 494 0.17 -30.83 2.43
CA TRP A 494 -0.14 -29.77 1.48
C TRP A 494 -1.09 -28.70 2.06
N PRO A 495 -2.17 -29.08 2.78
CA PRO A 495 -3.00 -28.10 3.50
C PRO A 495 -2.23 -27.23 4.50
N ALA A 496 -1.24 -27.78 5.21
CA ALA A 496 -0.41 -26.99 6.13
C ALA A 496 0.46 -25.96 5.36
N LEU A 497 1.01 -26.32 4.19
CA LEU A 497 1.76 -25.38 3.35
C LEU A 497 0.89 -24.27 2.75
N MET A 498 -0.37 -24.58 2.45
CA MET A 498 -1.35 -23.61 1.96
C MET A 498 -1.73 -22.54 3.00
N MET A 499 -1.50 -22.78 4.30
CA MET A 499 -1.78 -21.79 5.37
C MET A 499 -0.97 -20.51 5.25
N PHE A 500 0.20 -20.57 4.61
CA PHE A 500 1.01 -19.38 4.36
C PHE A 500 0.39 -18.47 3.29
N GLY A 501 -0.68 -18.88 2.61
CA GLY A 501 -1.33 -18.10 1.55
C GLY A 501 -0.65 -18.25 0.18
N PRO A 502 -1.13 -17.52 -0.84
CA PRO A 502 -0.62 -17.61 -2.21
C PRO A 502 0.81 -17.12 -2.34
N HIS A 503 1.44 -17.38 -3.49
CA HIS A 503 2.75 -16.84 -3.85
C HIS A 503 2.80 -15.32 -3.71
N ASP A 504 4.00 -14.79 -3.42
CA ASP A 504 4.17 -13.35 -3.20
C ASP A 504 3.79 -12.54 -4.44
N SER A 505 4.01 -13.08 -5.65
CA SER A 505 3.60 -12.48 -6.94
C SER A 505 2.09 -12.41 -7.15
N GLU A 506 1.31 -13.22 -6.43
CA GLU A 506 -0.15 -13.32 -6.57
C GLU A 506 -0.88 -12.73 -5.35
N SER A 507 -0.13 -12.20 -4.38
CA SER A 507 -0.69 -11.69 -3.13
C SER A 507 -1.07 -10.22 -3.23
N ALA A 508 -2.35 -9.94 -3.42
CA ALA A 508 -2.90 -8.57 -3.51
C ALA A 508 -2.60 -7.66 -2.31
N HIS A 509 -2.26 -8.22 -1.14
CA HIS A 509 -2.09 -7.47 0.11
C HIS A 509 -0.66 -7.48 0.67
N THR A 510 0.27 -8.25 0.08
CA THR A 510 1.61 -8.43 0.68
C THR A 510 2.43 -7.14 0.63
N SER A 511 2.42 -6.41 -0.48
CA SER A 511 3.18 -5.15 -0.63
C SER A 511 2.79 -4.11 0.43
N GLU A 512 1.49 -3.83 0.56
CA GLU A 512 0.95 -2.87 1.52
C GLU A 512 1.18 -3.33 2.96
N SER A 513 0.93 -4.61 3.26
CA SER A 513 1.15 -5.17 4.61
C SER A 513 2.62 -5.11 5.03
N MET A 514 3.55 -5.28 4.08
CA MET A 514 4.99 -5.15 4.33
C MET A 514 5.39 -3.68 4.52
N LYS A 515 4.86 -2.76 3.70
CA LYS A 515 5.09 -1.31 3.83
C LYS A 515 4.71 -0.80 5.22
N TRP A 516 3.57 -1.24 5.73
CA TRP A 516 3.12 -0.85 7.06
C TRP A 516 3.63 -1.75 8.18
N LYS A 517 4.55 -2.68 7.89
CA LYS A 517 5.08 -3.66 8.84
C LYS A 517 3.98 -4.44 9.60
N ILE A 518 2.81 -4.63 8.99
CA ILE A 518 1.78 -5.56 9.44
C ILE A 518 2.33 -6.99 9.26
N LYS A 519 2.95 -7.23 8.11
CA LYS A 519 3.70 -8.43 7.77
C LYS A 519 5.18 -8.07 7.71
N VAL A 520 6.04 -8.92 8.29
CA VAL A 520 7.49 -8.66 8.38
C VAL A 520 8.30 -9.58 7.46
N GLU A 521 7.73 -10.72 7.08
CA GLU A 521 8.31 -11.63 6.10
C GLU A 521 7.23 -12.16 5.17
N SER A 522 7.62 -12.41 3.92
CA SER A 522 6.73 -12.81 2.83
C SER A 522 6.19 -14.24 2.98
N ASN A 523 5.15 -14.59 2.20
CA ASN A 523 4.49 -15.90 2.32
C ASN A 523 5.46 -17.03 1.95
N ASP A 524 6.16 -16.87 0.83
CA ASP A 524 7.06 -17.90 0.29
C ASP A 524 8.26 -18.13 1.20
N ARG A 525 8.80 -17.05 1.81
CA ARG A 525 9.92 -17.16 2.76
C ARG A 525 9.52 -17.91 4.04
N LEU A 526 8.33 -17.65 4.57
CA LEU A 526 7.83 -18.36 5.76
C LEU A 526 7.52 -19.82 5.45
N ARG A 527 6.94 -20.09 4.29
CA ARG A 527 6.69 -21.45 3.81
C ARG A 527 7.99 -22.24 3.68
N GLN A 528 9.02 -21.67 3.04
CA GLN A 528 10.32 -22.31 2.90
C GLN A 528 10.97 -22.62 4.26
N ARG A 529 10.90 -21.68 5.20
CA ARG A 529 11.40 -21.89 6.58
C ARG A 529 10.68 -23.05 7.27
N PHE A 530 9.37 -23.12 7.13
CA PHE A 530 8.57 -24.22 7.67
C PHE A 530 8.99 -25.56 7.04
N VAL A 531 9.05 -25.65 5.71
CA VAL A 531 9.46 -26.88 5.01
C VAL A 531 10.83 -27.36 5.52
N ASN A 532 11.82 -26.46 5.56
CA ASN A 532 13.18 -26.82 5.99
C ASN A 532 13.23 -27.45 7.38
N ARG A 533 12.42 -26.94 8.32
CA ARG A 533 12.37 -27.46 9.69
C ARG A 533 11.56 -28.75 9.78
N THR A 534 10.43 -28.80 9.10
CA THR A 534 9.43 -29.86 9.28
C THR A 534 9.83 -31.15 8.56
N VAL A 535 10.53 -31.07 7.43
CA VAL A 535 11.07 -32.25 6.73
C VAL A 535 12.04 -33.02 7.63
N GLU A 536 12.97 -32.32 8.28
CA GLU A 536 13.92 -32.94 9.22
C GLU A 536 13.21 -33.61 10.40
N GLN A 537 12.15 -32.97 10.92
CA GLN A 537 11.31 -33.54 11.97
C GLN A 537 10.61 -34.83 11.49
N ALA A 538 10.07 -34.85 10.27
CA ALA A 538 9.44 -36.03 9.69
C ALA A 538 10.43 -37.20 9.58
N HIS A 539 11.60 -36.94 9.00
CA HIS A 539 12.67 -37.94 8.83
C HIS A 539 13.15 -38.50 10.17
N HIS A 540 13.28 -37.66 11.20
CA HIS A 540 13.73 -38.09 12.52
C HIS A 540 12.83 -39.15 13.17
N ILE A 541 11.51 -39.12 12.91
CA ILE A 541 10.55 -40.11 13.42
C ILE A 541 10.18 -41.18 12.39
N GLY A 542 10.83 -41.18 11.22
CA GLY A 542 10.63 -42.17 10.17
C GLY A 542 9.38 -41.98 9.31
N LEU A 543 8.76 -40.79 9.32
CA LEU A 543 7.69 -40.44 8.39
C LEU A 543 8.27 -40.02 7.04
N LYS A 544 7.55 -40.36 5.97
CA LYS A 544 7.84 -39.86 4.62
C LYS A 544 6.98 -38.64 4.33
N VAL A 545 7.59 -37.60 3.78
CA VAL A 545 6.85 -36.43 3.29
C VAL A 545 6.22 -36.79 1.93
N PRO A 546 4.92 -36.49 1.69
CA PRO A 546 4.19 -36.88 0.47
C PRO A 546 4.52 -35.94 -0.71
N ASP A 547 5.80 -35.88 -1.08
CA ASP A 547 6.31 -35.11 -2.21
C ASP A 547 7.47 -35.85 -2.89
N GLU A 548 7.23 -36.39 -4.09
CA GLU A 548 8.21 -37.18 -4.84
C GLU A 548 9.40 -36.34 -5.35
N LYS A 549 9.23 -35.01 -5.50
CA LYS A 549 10.30 -34.12 -5.96
C LYS A 549 11.07 -33.46 -4.81
N LEU A 550 10.72 -33.80 -3.57
CA LEU A 550 11.39 -33.26 -2.39
C LEU A 550 12.87 -33.65 -2.40
N LYS A 551 13.75 -32.65 -2.42
CA LYS A 551 15.20 -32.86 -2.43
C LYS A 551 15.92 -31.78 -1.65
N TYR A 552 16.99 -32.17 -0.94
CA TYR A 552 17.85 -31.21 -0.27
C TYR A 552 18.84 -30.59 -1.26
N ASN A 553 18.89 -29.27 -1.33
CA ASN A 553 19.88 -28.55 -2.12
C ASN A 553 21.00 -28.01 -1.22
N GLU A 554 22.17 -28.62 -1.30
CA GLU A 554 23.37 -28.23 -0.55
C GLU A 554 23.82 -26.78 -0.80
N LYS A 555 23.61 -26.25 -2.02
CA LYS A 555 24.02 -24.88 -2.35
C LYS A 555 23.15 -23.83 -1.68
N THR A 556 21.83 -24.05 -1.66
CA THR A 556 20.87 -23.11 -1.06
C THR A 556 20.58 -23.42 0.40
N ARG A 557 21.01 -24.60 0.89
CA ARG A 557 20.73 -25.14 2.23
C ARG A 557 19.23 -25.25 2.53
N ASN A 558 18.43 -25.44 1.48
CA ASN A 558 16.98 -25.54 1.53
C ASN A 558 16.50 -26.88 0.96
N TRP A 559 15.37 -27.35 1.47
CA TRP A 559 14.60 -28.40 0.83
C TRP A 559 13.78 -27.78 -0.31
N GLU A 560 14.04 -28.23 -1.55
CA GLU A 560 13.21 -27.92 -2.71
C GLU A 560 12.01 -28.87 -2.75
N PHE A 561 10.80 -28.34 -2.93
CA PHE A 561 9.54 -29.08 -2.89
C PHE A 561 8.70 -28.77 -4.14
N SER A 562 7.74 -29.64 -4.45
CA SER A 562 6.84 -29.48 -5.60
C SER A 562 5.92 -28.27 -5.50
N ASP A 563 5.41 -27.82 -6.64
CA ASP A 563 4.38 -26.78 -6.69
C ASP A 563 3.11 -27.20 -5.94
N ILE A 564 2.54 -26.25 -5.20
CA ILE A 564 1.27 -26.44 -4.50
C ILE A 564 0.13 -26.49 -5.52
N ASN A 565 -0.86 -27.33 -5.27
CA ASN A 565 -2.11 -27.31 -6.01
C ASN A 565 -2.93 -26.05 -5.67
N TRP A 566 -2.67 -24.96 -6.39
CA TRP A 566 -3.34 -23.67 -6.17
C TRP A 566 -4.82 -23.69 -6.55
N ASP A 567 -5.24 -24.58 -7.46
CA ASP A 567 -6.66 -24.77 -7.79
C ASP A 567 -7.44 -25.32 -6.59
N GLU A 568 -6.87 -26.31 -5.89
CA GLU A 568 -7.43 -26.81 -4.62
C GLU A 568 -7.50 -25.69 -3.57
N PHE A 569 -6.40 -24.95 -3.39
CA PHE A 569 -6.36 -23.81 -2.46
C PHE A 569 -7.50 -22.83 -2.72
N TRP A 570 -7.66 -22.37 -3.96
CA TRP A 570 -8.69 -21.40 -4.31
C TRP A 570 -10.11 -21.98 -4.21
N ASN A 571 -10.31 -23.26 -4.50
CA ASN A 571 -11.59 -23.93 -4.30
C ASN A 571 -11.98 -23.98 -2.81
N VAL A 572 -11.05 -24.34 -1.93
CA VAL A 572 -11.27 -24.33 -0.48
C VAL A 572 -11.57 -22.92 0.02
N VAL A 573 -10.81 -21.92 -0.43
CA VAL A 573 -11.00 -20.51 -0.06
C VAL A 573 -12.35 -19.94 -0.53
N LYS A 574 -12.90 -20.46 -1.64
CA LYS A 574 -14.22 -20.07 -2.19
C LYS A 574 -15.40 -20.78 -1.51
N GLY A 575 -15.15 -21.68 -0.56
CA GLY A 575 -16.21 -22.41 0.13
C GLY A 575 -16.49 -23.83 -0.42
N ASN A 576 -15.73 -24.29 -1.40
CA ASN A 576 -15.95 -25.57 -2.08
C ASN A 576 -15.01 -26.69 -1.61
N GLY A 577 -14.40 -26.55 -0.43
CA GLY A 577 -13.55 -27.57 0.17
C GLY A 577 -14.35 -28.64 0.93
N PRO A 578 -13.66 -29.68 1.44
CA PRO A 578 -14.31 -30.88 1.97
C PRO A 578 -15.28 -30.64 3.12
N CYS A 579 -14.98 -29.69 4.01
CA CYS A 579 -15.78 -29.43 5.22
C CYS A 579 -16.32 -28.00 5.32
N ASN A 580 -16.14 -27.10 4.35
CA ASN A 580 -16.56 -25.69 4.46
C ASN A 580 -18.03 -25.53 4.91
N HIS A 581 -18.94 -26.20 4.21
CA HIS A 581 -20.36 -26.19 4.55
C HIS A 581 -20.61 -26.77 5.94
N GLN A 582 -19.98 -27.90 6.27
CA GLN A 582 -20.11 -28.51 7.60
C GLN A 582 -19.65 -27.56 8.71
N ARG A 583 -18.53 -26.86 8.54
CA ARG A 583 -17.96 -25.94 9.54
C ARG A 583 -18.88 -24.75 9.81
N MET A 584 -19.41 -24.15 8.74
CA MET A 584 -20.32 -23.01 8.84
C MET A 584 -21.68 -23.43 9.38
N SER A 585 -22.28 -24.52 8.88
CA SER A 585 -23.54 -25.03 9.40
C SER A 585 -23.46 -25.37 10.89
N HIS A 586 -22.34 -25.97 11.34
CA HIS A 586 -22.11 -26.24 12.76
C HIS A 586 -22.08 -24.95 13.57
N HIS A 587 -21.27 -23.96 13.17
CA HIS A 587 -21.14 -22.70 13.89
C HIS A 587 -22.47 -21.92 13.96
N ILE A 588 -23.20 -21.83 12.84
CA ILE A 588 -24.51 -21.16 12.77
C ILE A 588 -25.53 -21.89 13.64
N LYS A 589 -25.59 -23.22 13.56
CA LYS A 589 -26.53 -24.03 14.36
C LYS A 589 -26.38 -23.74 15.85
N TYR A 590 -25.18 -23.87 16.40
CA TYR A 590 -24.96 -23.66 17.83
C TYR A 590 -25.04 -22.19 18.25
N HIS A 591 -24.76 -21.25 17.34
CA HIS A 591 -25.07 -19.86 17.58
C HIS A 591 -26.58 -19.64 17.75
N ASN A 592 -27.40 -20.23 16.90
CA ASN A 592 -28.87 -20.09 16.96
C ASN A 592 -29.47 -20.85 18.16
N GLU A 593 -29.06 -22.10 18.37
CA GLU A 593 -29.52 -22.89 19.52
C GLU A 593 -29.12 -22.26 20.87
N GLY A 594 -27.99 -21.55 20.91
CA GLY A 594 -27.54 -20.82 22.10
C GLY A 594 -28.16 -19.42 22.27
N ALA A 595 -29.06 -18.97 21.38
CA ALA A 595 -29.63 -17.62 21.43
C ALA A 595 -30.36 -17.35 22.75
N TRP A 596 -31.19 -18.30 23.19
CA TRP A 596 -31.95 -18.18 24.45
C TRP A 596 -31.03 -18.02 25.67
N VAL A 597 -29.84 -18.63 25.67
CA VAL A 597 -28.87 -18.49 26.77
C VAL A 597 -28.32 -17.07 26.81
N ARG A 598 -27.99 -16.49 25.64
CA ARG A 598 -27.50 -15.11 25.53
C ARG A 598 -28.57 -14.12 25.96
N GLU A 599 -29.81 -14.32 25.50
CA GLU A 599 -30.97 -13.51 25.88
C GLU A 599 -31.24 -13.58 27.39
N ALA A 600 -31.20 -14.78 27.97
CA ALA A 600 -31.38 -14.98 29.40
C ALA A 600 -30.28 -14.29 30.23
N ALA A 601 -29.02 -14.37 29.79
CA ALA A 601 -27.91 -13.70 30.45
C ALA A 601 -28.06 -12.17 30.43
N MET A 602 -28.45 -11.60 29.29
CA MET A 602 -28.72 -10.16 29.15
C MET A 602 -29.91 -9.71 30.01
N ALA A 603 -31.00 -10.47 30.00
CA ALA A 603 -32.17 -10.18 30.83
C ALA A 603 -31.84 -10.22 32.33
N TYR A 604 -31.01 -11.18 32.76
CA TYR A 604 -30.53 -11.27 34.14
C TYR A 604 -29.66 -10.06 34.51
N ALA A 605 -28.69 -9.70 33.66
CA ALA A 605 -27.82 -8.54 33.89
C ALA A 605 -28.60 -7.22 34.01
N ASN A 606 -29.61 -7.02 33.15
CA ASN A 606 -30.47 -5.84 33.18
C ASN A 606 -31.29 -5.74 34.48
N LYS A 607 -31.77 -6.86 35.02
CA LYS A 607 -32.44 -6.87 36.34
C LYS A 607 -31.49 -6.47 37.47
N GLN A 608 -30.24 -6.96 37.41
CA GLN A 608 -29.23 -6.65 38.42
C GLN A 608 -28.78 -5.19 38.38
N SER A 609 -28.67 -4.57 37.20
CA SER A 609 -28.30 -3.15 37.08
C SER A 609 -29.40 -2.25 37.63
N VAL A 610 -30.67 -2.51 37.30
CA VAL A 610 -31.82 -1.76 37.84
C VAL A 610 -31.89 -1.87 39.37
N SER A 611 -31.67 -3.06 39.93
CA SER A 611 -31.66 -3.26 41.39
C SER A 611 -30.50 -2.54 42.09
N LYS A 612 -29.38 -2.27 41.40
CA LYS A 612 -28.23 -1.53 41.95
C LYS A 612 -28.37 -0.01 41.87
N THR A 613 -29.21 0.51 40.98
CA THR A 613 -29.47 1.95 40.86
C THR A 613 -30.60 2.41 41.80
N LEU A 614 -31.41 1.48 42.29
CA LEU A 614 -32.51 1.73 43.24
C LEU A 614 -32.09 1.62 44.73
N ASN A 615 -30.90 1.08 45.00
CA ASN A 615 -30.24 1.07 46.31
C ASN A 615 -29.08 2.07 46.30
#